data_AF-A0A4Y6PT80-F1
#
_entry.id   AF-A0A4Y6PT80-F1
#
_cell.length_a   1.000
_cell.length_b   1.000
_cell.length_c   1.000
_cell.angle_alpha   90.00
_cell.angle_beta   90.00
_cell.angle_gamma   90.00
#
_symmetry.space_group_name_H-M   'P 1'
#
loop_
_entity.id
_entity.type
_entity.pdbx_description
1 polymer ?
#
loop_
_entity_poly.entity_id
_entity_poly.type
_entity_poly.pdbx_seq_one_letter_code
_entity_poly.pdbx_strand_id
1 'polypeptide(L)'
;MSRSRLLVVLCTLALGWLAPPPASAFYILSPKSEPCHERLMLGALGAEAEPFGSAGSAGPKLVSLLTERVRASGVPDDEETRAFVDETAQRYGFSAQSWAEKFVLASFVAGVRQPDTDGLSVIKFNETRSLHLQDGNQPKHSLRQSDHDYEGGDAAAIERAREVVVERLERARSSWQTDEELLERARWSFAYYGEVDVWLVAAAFHLGRAAHVVQDAYAHTLRDDEMRVVAMSNFVDVVEERYFEPRDGPAHSKRLDKCDTDESAFDEMRVVEAREATVELVAVLGLVLSESASRTRLEELLDRPLNRVYTLREGCTVDNAYCGSAWAPLAASEPTEPYNLTLCATGDPSSPRSLHGALIAAAVASLVVVWRLARARGFRSRSRRSTA
;
A
#
# COMPACT_ATOMS: atom_id res chain seq x y z
N MET A 1 -37.73 -4.89 3.71
CA MET A 1 -36.73 -5.82 3.13
C MET A 1 -37.07 -7.26 3.53
N SER A 2 -37.01 -8.20 2.59
CA SER A 2 -37.19 -9.63 2.88
C SER A 2 -36.07 -10.13 3.80
N ARG A 3 -36.42 -10.89 4.85
CA ARG A 3 -35.47 -11.48 5.82
C ARG A 3 -34.38 -12.32 5.16
N SER A 4 -34.62 -12.86 3.95
CA SER A 4 -33.63 -13.60 3.16
C SER A 4 -32.51 -12.71 2.60
N ARG A 5 -32.80 -11.43 2.31
CA ARG A 5 -31.76 -10.48 1.84
C ARG A 5 -30.84 -10.04 2.97
N LEU A 6 -31.35 -9.99 4.21
CA LEU A 6 -30.54 -9.63 5.39
C LEU A 6 -29.48 -10.69 5.71
N LEU A 7 -29.82 -11.99 5.56
CA LEU A 7 -28.91 -13.10 5.88
C LEU A 7 -27.76 -13.22 4.87
N VAL A 8 -28.04 -12.97 3.59
CA VAL A 8 -27.02 -12.95 2.52
C VAL A 8 -26.06 -11.78 2.74
N VAL A 9 -26.57 -10.58 3.06
CA VAL A 9 -25.76 -9.39 3.38
C VAL A 9 -24.87 -9.63 4.61
N LEU A 10 -25.38 -10.29 5.66
CA LEU A 10 -24.58 -10.62 6.85
C LEU A 10 -23.47 -11.64 6.55
N CYS A 11 -23.71 -12.63 5.67
CA CYS A 11 -22.69 -13.59 5.29
C CYS A 11 -21.60 -12.97 4.41
N THR A 12 -21.95 -12.11 3.45
CA THR A 12 -20.95 -11.39 2.63
C THR A 12 -20.16 -10.39 3.46
N LEU A 13 -20.78 -9.72 4.43
CA LEU A 13 -20.05 -8.87 5.37
C LEU A 13 -19.08 -9.68 6.24
N ALA A 14 -19.45 -10.86 6.73
CA ALA A 14 -18.55 -11.72 7.50
C ALA A 14 -17.37 -12.27 6.67
N LEU A 15 -17.57 -12.53 5.37
CA LEU A 15 -16.54 -13.02 4.45
C LEU A 15 -15.43 -11.99 4.16
N GLY A 16 -15.77 -10.70 4.13
CA GLY A 16 -14.76 -9.65 3.96
C GLY A 16 -13.80 -9.50 5.15
N TRP A 17 -14.15 -10.03 6.33
CA TRP A 17 -13.37 -9.87 7.56
C TRP A 17 -12.27 -10.93 7.74
N LEU A 18 -12.39 -12.09 7.08
CA LEU A 18 -11.49 -13.24 7.31
C LEU A 18 -10.36 -13.39 6.28
N ALA A 19 -10.35 -12.61 5.20
CA ALA A 19 -9.24 -12.62 4.26
C ALA A 19 -8.01 -11.93 4.88
N PRO A 20 -6.81 -12.55 4.88
CA PRO A 20 -5.58 -11.84 5.22
C PRO A 20 -5.42 -10.62 4.30
N PRO A 21 -5.01 -9.47 4.84
CA PRO A 21 -4.80 -8.27 4.03
C PRO A 21 -3.73 -8.54 2.94
N PRO A 22 -3.81 -7.88 1.77
CA PRO A 22 -2.69 -7.85 0.83
C PRO A 22 -1.44 -7.30 1.55
N ALA A 23 -0.25 -7.79 1.17
CA ALA A 23 0.98 -7.17 1.65
C ALA A 23 1.11 -5.80 1.02
N SER A 24 1.11 -4.79 1.87
CA SER A 24 1.44 -3.41 1.54
C SER A 24 2.34 -2.99 2.69
N ALA A 25 3.62 -2.76 2.44
CA ALA A 25 4.43 -2.02 3.40
C ALA A 25 3.77 -0.68 3.64
N PHE A 26 3.85 -0.16 4.86
CA PHE A 26 3.27 1.13 5.18
C PHE A 26 1.87 1.32 4.59
N TYR A 27 0.89 0.59 5.12
CA TYR A 27 -0.45 0.47 4.54
C TYR A 27 -0.97 1.73 3.82
N ILE A 28 -1.53 1.55 2.63
CA ILE A 28 -2.41 2.55 2.04
C ILE A 28 -3.74 2.64 2.80
N LEU A 29 -4.49 3.74 2.57
CA LEU A 29 -5.83 3.82 3.12
C LEU A 29 -6.73 2.68 2.59
N SER A 30 -7.28 1.92 3.53
CA SER A 30 -8.32 0.94 3.25
C SER A 30 -9.38 0.94 4.37
N PRO A 31 -10.48 0.21 4.24
CA PRO A 31 -11.42 0.01 5.34
C PRO A 31 -10.81 -0.64 6.61
N LYS A 32 -9.58 -1.17 6.52
CA LYS A 32 -8.90 -1.91 7.60
C LYS A 32 -7.56 -1.29 8.02
N SER A 33 -7.10 -0.24 7.36
CA SER A 33 -5.76 0.30 7.57
C SER A 33 -5.71 1.82 7.47
N GLU A 34 -4.78 2.40 8.21
CA GLU A 34 -4.45 3.82 8.16
C GLU A 34 -3.63 4.19 6.91
N PRO A 35 -3.66 5.46 6.44
CA PRO A 35 -3.02 5.89 5.21
C PRO A 35 -1.54 6.26 5.39
N CYS A 36 -0.66 5.28 5.58
CA CYS A 36 0.72 5.61 5.88
C CYS A 36 1.49 6.19 4.68
N HIS A 37 1.49 5.50 3.55
CA HIS A 37 2.11 5.99 2.31
C HIS A 37 1.69 7.41 1.97
N GLU A 38 0.37 7.68 2.06
CA GLU A 38 -0.18 8.99 1.77
C GLU A 38 0.28 10.02 2.80
N ARG A 39 0.30 9.70 4.11
CA ARG A 39 0.79 10.59 5.16
C ARG A 39 2.28 10.90 5.03
N LEU A 40 3.12 9.90 4.75
CA LEU A 40 4.56 10.09 4.52
C LEU A 40 4.79 11.05 3.34
N MET A 41 4.07 10.84 2.24
CA MET A 41 4.16 11.70 1.06
C MET A 41 3.65 13.13 1.33
N LEU A 42 2.46 13.28 1.90
CA LEU A 42 1.87 14.58 2.20
C LEU A 42 2.66 15.34 3.27
N GLY A 43 3.18 14.63 4.26
CA GLY A 43 4.09 15.15 5.28
C GLY A 43 5.43 15.60 4.69
N ALA A 44 5.95 14.94 3.65
CA ALA A 44 7.14 15.40 2.93
C ALA A 44 6.88 16.65 2.06
N LEU A 45 5.64 16.82 1.59
CA LEU A 45 5.20 17.98 0.82
C LEU A 45 4.83 19.18 1.71
N GLY A 46 4.68 18.98 3.03
CA GLY A 46 4.21 20.01 3.96
C GLY A 46 2.72 20.33 3.80
N ALA A 47 1.93 19.38 3.32
CA ALA A 47 0.51 19.57 2.98
C ALA A 47 -0.46 19.28 4.14
N GLU A 48 0.00 18.62 5.20
CA GLU A 48 -0.79 18.27 6.39
C GLU A 48 -0.72 19.34 7.48
N ALA A 49 -1.77 19.43 8.31
CA ALA A 49 -1.88 20.40 9.40
C ALA A 49 -1.11 20.01 10.69
N GLU A 50 -0.19 19.03 10.60
CA GLU A 50 0.73 18.48 11.62
C GLU A 50 0.10 17.61 12.74
N PRO A 51 0.71 16.41 12.96
CA PRO A 51 1.44 16.19 14.20
C PRO A 51 2.92 15.77 14.02
N PHE A 52 3.39 15.55 12.79
CA PHE A 52 4.75 15.09 12.51
C PHE A 52 5.58 16.24 11.92
N GLY A 53 6.58 16.74 12.67
CA GLY A 53 7.28 18.03 12.52
C GLY A 53 7.61 18.62 11.14
N SER A 54 8.10 19.86 11.11
CA SER A 54 8.16 20.69 9.89
C SER A 54 8.84 20.01 8.69
N ALA A 55 8.10 19.87 7.59
CA ALA A 55 8.66 19.57 6.28
C ALA A 55 9.75 20.58 5.91
N GLY A 56 10.85 20.12 5.30
CA GLY A 56 11.84 21.01 4.70
C GLY A 56 11.21 21.90 3.63
N SER A 57 11.82 23.05 3.31
CA SER A 57 11.25 24.02 2.35
C SER A 57 11.07 23.50 0.91
N ALA A 58 11.60 22.31 0.60
CA ALA A 58 11.56 21.73 -0.75
C ALA A 58 10.15 21.31 -1.18
N GLY A 59 9.37 20.69 -0.28
CA GLY A 59 8.02 20.19 -0.58
C GLY A 59 7.07 21.30 -1.05
N PRO A 60 6.85 22.35 -0.23
CA PRO A 60 5.99 23.46 -0.63
C PRO A 60 6.45 24.17 -1.91
N LYS A 61 7.77 24.28 -2.14
CA LYS A 61 8.32 24.84 -3.39
C LYS A 61 7.99 23.98 -4.60
N LEU A 62 8.12 22.66 -4.51
CA LEU A 62 7.76 21.74 -5.58
C LEU A 62 6.26 21.82 -5.89
N VAL A 63 5.40 21.80 -4.85
CA VAL A 63 3.94 21.94 -5.02
C VAL A 63 3.60 23.25 -5.73
N SER A 64 4.21 24.37 -5.33
CA SER A 64 4.00 25.67 -5.99
C SER A 64 4.41 25.63 -7.46
N LEU A 65 5.61 25.10 -7.75
CA LEU A 65 6.14 24.99 -9.11
C LEU A 65 5.20 24.19 -10.02
N LEU A 66 4.76 23.01 -9.58
CA LEU A 66 3.83 22.16 -10.32
C LEU A 66 2.47 22.86 -10.50
N THR A 67 1.97 23.50 -9.45
CA THR A 67 0.67 24.20 -9.46
C THR A 67 0.67 25.35 -10.48
N GLU A 68 1.74 26.15 -10.52
CA GLU A 68 1.91 27.25 -11.47
C GLU A 68 1.93 26.73 -12.91
N ARG A 69 2.68 25.66 -13.18
CA ARG A 69 2.75 25.06 -14.51
C ARG A 69 1.41 24.52 -14.98
N VAL A 70 0.69 23.82 -14.11
CA VAL A 70 -0.63 23.26 -14.41
C VAL A 70 -1.66 24.36 -14.66
N ARG A 71 -1.65 25.45 -13.87
CA ARG A 71 -2.50 26.62 -14.14
C ARG A 71 -2.22 27.25 -15.51
N ALA A 72 -0.94 27.35 -15.89
CA ALA A 72 -0.55 27.93 -17.17
C ALA A 72 -0.97 27.05 -18.36
N SER A 73 -0.93 25.73 -18.20
CA SER A 73 -1.23 24.77 -19.28
C SER A 73 -2.72 24.45 -19.40
N GLY A 74 -3.50 24.78 -18.36
CA GLY A 74 -4.92 24.42 -18.26
C GLY A 74 -5.09 23.16 -17.42
N VAL A 75 -6.03 23.21 -16.49
CA VAL A 75 -6.31 22.07 -15.60
C VAL A 75 -7.49 21.28 -16.18
N PRO A 76 -7.41 19.94 -16.29
CA PRO A 76 -8.53 19.12 -16.74
C PRO A 76 -9.77 19.39 -15.92
N ASP A 77 -10.94 19.36 -16.56
CA ASP A 77 -12.17 19.85 -15.92
C ASP A 77 -13.35 18.86 -16.10
N ASP A 78 -13.02 17.59 -16.36
CA ASP A 78 -13.97 16.50 -16.41
C ASP A 78 -14.49 16.09 -15.02
N GLU A 79 -15.68 15.52 -15.00
CA GLU A 79 -16.42 15.19 -13.79
C GLU A 79 -15.68 14.15 -12.94
N GLU A 80 -15.09 13.14 -13.57
CA GLU A 80 -14.36 12.06 -12.93
C GLU A 80 -13.10 12.57 -12.22
N THR A 81 -12.30 13.41 -12.88
CA THR A 81 -11.10 14.00 -12.30
C THR A 81 -11.45 14.95 -11.15
N ARG A 82 -12.48 15.80 -11.29
CA ARG A 82 -12.93 16.66 -10.17
C ARG A 82 -13.38 15.83 -8.97
N ALA A 83 -14.19 14.80 -9.18
CA ALA A 83 -14.66 13.92 -8.12
C ALA A 83 -13.49 13.24 -7.39
N PHE A 84 -12.49 12.76 -8.13
CA PHE A 84 -11.28 12.17 -7.57
C PHE A 84 -10.51 13.17 -6.69
N VAL A 85 -10.28 14.39 -7.19
CA VAL A 85 -9.55 15.43 -6.46
C VAL A 85 -10.28 15.84 -5.20
N ASP A 86 -11.59 16.06 -5.27
CA ASP A 86 -12.39 16.51 -4.13
C ASP A 86 -12.51 15.42 -3.05
N GLU A 87 -12.75 14.17 -3.44
CA GLU A 87 -12.77 13.04 -2.49
C GLU A 87 -11.40 12.87 -1.82
N THR A 88 -10.32 12.93 -2.59
CA THR A 88 -8.95 12.81 -2.07
C THR A 88 -8.63 13.95 -1.11
N ALA A 89 -8.90 15.19 -1.50
CA ALA A 89 -8.66 16.36 -0.66
C ALA A 89 -9.46 16.32 0.65
N GLN A 90 -10.73 15.89 0.59
CA GLN A 90 -11.56 15.72 1.78
C GLN A 90 -11.02 14.60 2.69
N ARG A 91 -10.66 13.46 2.10
CA ARG A 91 -10.20 12.26 2.82
C ARG A 91 -8.89 12.47 3.57
N TYR A 92 -7.95 13.19 2.97
CA TYR A 92 -6.62 13.44 3.55
C TYR A 92 -6.47 14.85 4.15
N GLY A 93 -7.55 15.64 4.18
CA GLY A 93 -7.58 16.94 4.84
C GLY A 93 -6.59 17.95 4.28
N PHE A 94 -6.47 18.05 2.95
CA PHE A 94 -5.52 18.96 2.30
C PHE A 94 -5.70 20.41 2.78
N SER A 95 -4.59 21.06 3.12
CA SER A 95 -4.55 22.50 3.45
C SER A 95 -4.56 23.43 2.22
N ALA A 96 -4.63 22.85 1.01
CA ALA A 96 -4.56 23.54 -0.27
C ALA A 96 -5.64 24.62 -0.45
N GLN A 97 -5.24 25.77 -1.00
CA GLN A 97 -6.08 26.96 -1.14
C GLN A 97 -6.77 27.05 -2.50
N SER A 98 -6.34 26.25 -3.48
CA SER A 98 -6.88 26.28 -4.83
C SER A 98 -7.14 24.88 -5.38
N TRP A 99 -8.01 24.79 -6.38
CA TRP A 99 -8.30 23.51 -7.02
C TRP A 99 -7.07 22.92 -7.74
N ALA A 100 -6.28 23.74 -8.43
CA ALA A 100 -5.05 23.30 -9.08
C ALA A 100 -4.02 22.70 -8.09
N GLU A 101 -3.91 23.29 -6.90
CA GLU A 101 -3.05 22.78 -5.84
C GLU A 101 -3.57 21.45 -5.28
N LYS A 102 -4.89 21.33 -5.05
CA LYS A 102 -5.52 20.05 -4.69
C LYS A 102 -5.28 18.97 -5.75
N PHE A 103 -5.34 19.34 -7.03
CA PHE A 103 -5.10 18.43 -8.14
C PHE A 103 -3.65 17.91 -8.16
N VAL A 104 -2.67 18.78 -7.92
CA VAL A 104 -1.26 18.38 -7.75
C VAL A 104 -1.09 17.42 -6.57
N LEU A 105 -1.64 17.76 -5.39
CA LEU A 105 -1.54 16.91 -4.20
C LEU A 105 -2.23 15.56 -4.38
N ALA A 106 -3.41 15.54 -5.01
CA ALA A 106 -4.13 14.32 -5.33
C ALA A 106 -3.32 13.43 -6.32
N SER A 107 -2.55 14.04 -7.22
CA SER A 107 -1.68 13.31 -8.14
C SER A 107 -0.53 12.60 -7.42
N PHE A 108 0.06 13.21 -6.39
CA PHE A 108 1.04 12.54 -5.53
C PHE A 108 0.42 11.35 -4.78
N VAL A 109 -0.78 11.54 -4.23
CA VAL A 109 -1.52 10.47 -3.53
C VAL A 109 -1.86 9.31 -4.47
N ALA A 110 -2.30 9.60 -5.70
CA ALA A 110 -2.50 8.55 -6.71
C ALA A 110 -1.20 7.80 -7.00
N GLY A 111 -0.09 8.54 -7.10
CA GLY A 111 1.23 7.96 -7.38
C GLY A 111 1.68 6.99 -6.30
N VAL A 112 1.63 7.39 -5.04
CA VAL A 112 2.09 6.53 -3.92
C VAL A 112 1.18 5.32 -3.71
N ARG A 113 -0.08 5.38 -4.11
CA ARG A 113 -1.02 4.26 -4.01
C ARG A 113 -0.98 3.31 -5.20
N GLN A 114 -0.45 3.73 -6.34
CA GLN A 114 -0.54 2.93 -7.57
C GLN A 114 0.19 1.59 -7.47
N PRO A 115 1.38 1.46 -6.87
CA PRO A 115 2.04 0.16 -6.77
C PRO A 115 1.20 -0.91 -6.05
N ASP A 116 0.51 -0.53 -4.98
CA ASP A 116 -0.35 -1.43 -4.18
C ASP A 116 -1.70 -1.78 -4.79
N THR A 117 -2.14 -1.05 -5.82
CA THR A 117 -3.51 -1.19 -6.32
C THR A 117 -3.58 -1.39 -7.82
N ASP A 118 -2.62 -0.89 -8.56
CA ASP A 118 -2.67 -0.72 -10.02
C ASP A 118 -4.00 -0.07 -10.49
N GLY A 119 -4.54 0.85 -9.66
CA GLY A 119 -5.84 1.49 -9.90
C GLY A 119 -7.06 0.62 -9.56
N LEU A 120 -6.87 -0.62 -9.12
CA LEU A 120 -7.93 -1.50 -8.64
C LEU A 120 -8.49 -1.03 -7.28
N SER A 121 -9.72 -1.44 -7.00
CA SER A 121 -10.33 -1.18 -5.70
C SER A 121 -9.62 -1.94 -4.59
N VAL A 122 -9.33 -1.29 -3.46
CA VAL A 122 -8.72 -1.93 -2.28
C VAL A 122 -9.61 -3.03 -1.66
N ILE A 123 -10.88 -3.13 -2.05
CA ILE A 123 -11.80 -4.20 -1.63
C ILE A 123 -11.84 -5.39 -2.61
N LYS A 124 -11.18 -5.29 -3.78
CA LYS A 124 -11.02 -6.37 -4.77
C LYS A 124 -9.82 -7.25 -4.40
N PHE A 125 -9.91 -7.89 -3.24
CA PHE A 125 -8.78 -8.60 -2.62
C PHE A 125 -8.15 -9.66 -3.52
N ASN A 126 -8.93 -10.36 -4.35
CA ASN A 126 -8.39 -11.42 -5.22
C ASN A 126 -7.58 -10.84 -6.38
N GLU A 127 -8.04 -9.73 -6.95
CA GLU A 127 -7.35 -9.04 -8.04
C GLU A 127 -6.07 -8.36 -7.52
N THR A 128 -6.16 -7.62 -6.40
CA THR A 128 -4.99 -7.01 -5.75
C THR A 128 -3.97 -8.06 -5.29
N ARG A 129 -4.43 -9.20 -4.78
CA ARG A 129 -3.54 -10.34 -4.49
C ARG A 129 -2.80 -10.81 -5.73
N SER A 130 -3.51 -10.99 -6.84
CA SER A 130 -2.91 -11.46 -8.09
C SER A 130 -1.90 -10.46 -8.65
N LEU A 131 -2.06 -9.17 -8.35
CA LEU A 131 -1.07 -8.14 -8.63
C LEU A 131 0.19 -8.36 -7.77
N HIS A 132 0.05 -8.54 -6.46
CA HIS A 132 1.20 -8.62 -5.54
C HIS A 132 1.97 -9.94 -5.65
N LEU A 133 1.40 -10.97 -6.28
CA LEU A 133 2.08 -12.22 -6.58
C LEU A 133 2.84 -12.23 -7.89
N GLN A 134 2.74 -11.16 -8.70
CA GLN A 134 3.56 -11.04 -9.88
C GLN A 134 4.99 -10.70 -9.45
N ASP A 135 5.92 -11.55 -9.87
CA ASP A 135 7.33 -11.43 -9.55
C ASP A 135 7.90 -10.05 -9.98
N GLY A 136 7.54 -9.58 -11.17
CA GLY A 136 7.93 -8.26 -11.68
C GLY A 136 7.37 -7.06 -10.90
N ASN A 137 6.48 -7.28 -9.92
CA ASN A 137 6.01 -6.24 -9.02
C ASN A 137 6.83 -6.15 -7.72
N GLN A 138 7.59 -7.18 -7.33
CA GLN A 138 8.36 -7.15 -6.08
C GLN A 138 9.33 -5.95 -5.98
N PRO A 139 10.05 -5.56 -7.06
CA PRO A 139 10.92 -4.38 -7.01
C PRO A 139 10.20 -3.05 -6.74
N LYS A 140 8.91 -2.95 -7.08
CA LYS A 140 8.11 -1.75 -6.79
C LYS A 140 7.85 -1.60 -5.29
N HIS A 141 7.99 -2.68 -4.54
CA HIS A 141 7.81 -2.75 -3.11
C HIS A 141 9.14 -2.97 -2.37
N SER A 142 10.32 -2.76 -2.99
CA SER A 142 11.60 -3.08 -2.34
C SER A 142 11.66 -4.49 -1.73
N LEU A 143 11.07 -5.49 -2.41
CA LEU A 143 11.06 -6.90 -2.01
C LEU A 143 11.96 -7.73 -2.93
N ARG A 144 12.39 -8.89 -2.42
CA ARG A 144 13.03 -9.93 -3.24
C ARG A 144 12.06 -10.47 -4.28
N GLN A 145 12.56 -10.68 -5.48
CA GLN A 145 11.93 -11.53 -6.49
C GLN A 145 12.21 -13.01 -6.16
N SER A 146 11.46 -13.89 -6.80
CA SER A 146 11.51 -15.32 -6.54
C SER A 146 12.73 -16.06 -7.08
N ASP A 147 13.58 -15.37 -7.83
CA ASP A 147 14.92 -15.84 -8.24
C ASP A 147 16.06 -15.11 -7.50
N HIS A 148 15.73 -14.23 -6.54
CA HIS A 148 16.69 -13.54 -5.68
C HIS A 148 17.09 -14.42 -4.49
N ASP A 149 17.91 -15.43 -4.79
CA ASP A 149 18.33 -16.45 -3.83
C ASP A 149 19.62 -16.09 -3.05
N TYR A 150 19.69 -16.60 -1.83
CA TYR A 150 20.79 -16.51 -0.87
C TYR A 150 21.19 -15.05 -0.57
N GLU A 151 22.45 -14.82 -0.19
CA GLU A 151 22.99 -13.48 0.09
C GLU A 151 22.98 -12.58 -1.16
N GLY A 152 23.20 -13.17 -2.35
CA GLY A 152 23.16 -12.42 -3.62
C GLY A 152 21.79 -11.81 -3.92
N GLY A 153 20.72 -12.42 -3.39
CA GLY A 153 19.35 -11.93 -3.55
C GLY A 153 19.10 -10.56 -2.94
N ASP A 154 19.77 -10.20 -1.83
CA ASP A 154 19.62 -8.87 -1.22
C ASP A 154 20.18 -7.77 -2.12
N ALA A 155 21.39 -7.99 -2.65
CA ALA A 155 22.03 -7.06 -3.57
C ALA A 155 21.20 -6.90 -4.86
N ALA A 156 20.69 -8.00 -5.42
CA ALA A 156 19.83 -7.97 -6.59
C ALA A 156 18.52 -7.20 -6.34
N ALA A 157 17.84 -7.45 -5.22
CA ALA A 157 16.61 -6.75 -4.86
C ALA A 157 16.84 -5.24 -4.67
N ILE A 158 17.95 -4.86 -4.02
CA ILE A 158 18.36 -3.47 -3.87
C ILE A 158 18.58 -2.80 -5.23
N GLU A 159 19.33 -3.45 -6.13
CA GLU A 159 19.61 -2.92 -7.47
C GLU A 159 18.31 -2.66 -8.23
N ARG A 160 17.38 -3.64 -8.24
CA ARG A 160 16.07 -3.49 -8.89
C ARG A 160 15.23 -2.38 -8.29
N ALA A 161 15.20 -2.24 -6.97
CA ALA A 161 14.46 -1.16 -6.32
C ALA A 161 15.03 0.21 -6.69
N ARG A 162 16.36 0.36 -6.74
CA ARG A 162 17.03 1.58 -7.21
C ARG A 162 16.70 1.90 -8.67
N GLU A 163 16.72 0.89 -9.55
CA GLU A 163 16.33 1.04 -10.96
C GLU A 163 14.91 1.58 -11.08
N VAL A 164 13.95 1.06 -10.30
CA VAL A 164 12.56 1.55 -10.30
C VAL A 164 12.50 3.01 -9.88
N VAL A 165 13.19 3.42 -8.81
CA VAL A 165 13.20 4.83 -8.37
C VAL A 165 13.74 5.75 -9.46
N VAL A 166 14.88 5.39 -10.07
CA VAL A 166 15.50 6.17 -11.16
C VAL A 166 14.57 6.24 -12.37
N GLU A 167 13.96 5.13 -12.80
CA GLU A 167 13.02 5.08 -13.94
C GLU A 167 11.84 6.03 -13.71
N ARG A 168 11.24 6.00 -12.51
CA ARG A 168 10.09 6.84 -12.18
C ARG A 168 10.46 8.31 -12.14
N LEU A 169 11.61 8.67 -11.56
CA LEU A 169 12.04 10.07 -11.54
C LEU A 169 12.47 10.59 -12.91
N GLU A 170 13.06 9.73 -13.75
CA GLU A 170 13.36 10.08 -15.14
C GLU A 170 12.07 10.33 -15.92
N ARG A 171 11.02 9.51 -15.70
CA ARG A 171 9.72 9.73 -16.31
C ARG A 171 9.05 11.02 -15.81
N ALA A 172 9.15 11.33 -14.52
CA ALA A 172 8.68 12.59 -13.96
C ALA A 172 9.41 13.81 -14.56
N ARG A 173 10.72 13.69 -14.77
CA ARG A 173 11.56 14.70 -15.41
C ARG A 173 11.17 14.88 -16.87
N SER A 174 11.03 13.80 -17.64
CA SER A 174 10.71 13.89 -19.07
C SER A 174 9.32 14.49 -19.29
N SER A 175 8.33 14.07 -18.49
CA SER A 175 6.94 14.56 -18.60
C SER A 175 6.82 16.07 -18.33
N TRP A 176 7.77 16.64 -17.59
CA TRP A 176 7.82 18.08 -17.33
C TRP A 176 8.33 18.90 -18.52
N GLN A 177 9.00 18.29 -19.50
CA GLN A 177 9.68 19.02 -20.58
C GLN A 177 8.71 19.51 -21.67
N THR A 178 7.51 18.93 -21.77
CA THR A 178 6.53 19.26 -22.82
C THR A 178 5.14 19.42 -22.23
N ASP A 179 4.30 20.26 -22.84
CA ASP A 179 2.91 20.42 -22.40
C ASP A 179 2.06 19.18 -22.69
N GLU A 180 2.40 18.44 -23.75
CA GLU A 180 1.69 17.22 -24.16
C GLU A 180 1.83 16.08 -23.14
N GLU A 181 2.97 16.00 -22.45
CA GLU A 181 3.23 14.98 -21.45
C GLU A 181 3.00 15.45 -20.00
N LEU A 182 2.65 16.73 -19.78
CA LEU A 182 2.45 17.29 -18.44
C LEU A 182 1.40 16.50 -17.63
N LEU A 183 0.39 15.99 -18.35
CA LEU A 183 -0.72 15.25 -17.80
C LEU A 183 -0.73 13.83 -18.35
N GLU A 184 -1.10 12.88 -17.50
CA GLU A 184 -1.31 11.50 -17.92
C GLU A 184 -2.62 10.96 -17.36
N ARG A 185 -3.15 9.91 -17.99
CA ARG A 185 -4.33 9.21 -17.48
C ARG A 185 -3.91 7.99 -16.69
N ALA A 186 -4.51 7.83 -15.52
CA ALA A 186 -4.40 6.63 -14.72
C ALA A 186 -5.79 6.09 -14.39
N ARG A 187 -5.89 4.77 -14.30
CA ARG A 187 -7.09 4.12 -13.82
C ARG A 187 -7.21 4.34 -12.31
N TRP A 188 -8.41 4.65 -11.86
CA TRP A 188 -8.75 4.83 -10.45
C TRP A 188 -10.06 4.13 -10.13
N SER A 189 -10.13 3.47 -8.97
CA SER A 189 -11.35 2.82 -8.53
C SER A 189 -12.03 3.58 -7.40
N PHE A 190 -13.27 3.99 -7.66
CA PHE A 190 -14.20 4.46 -6.64
C PHE A 190 -15.02 3.30 -6.10
N ALA A 191 -15.19 3.25 -4.78
CA ALA A 191 -15.91 2.17 -4.09
C ALA A 191 -17.34 1.93 -4.64
N TYR A 192 -18.00 2.97 -5.16
CA TYR A 192 -19.39 2.90 -5.65
C TYR A 192 -19.55 3.10 -7.16
N TYR A 193 -18.57 3.69 -7.85
CA TYR A 193 -18.66 4.03 -9.28
C TYR A 193 -17.82 3.11 -10.18
N GLY A 194 -17.03 2.20 -9.59
CA GLY A 194 -16.18 1.29 -10.35
C GLY A 194 -14.86 1.94 -10.75
N GLU A 195 -14.31 1.50 -11.88
CA GLU A 195 -13.04 1.99 -12.42
C GLU A 195 -13.30 3.11 -13.43
N VAL A 196 -12.58 4.22 -13.27
CA VAL A 196 -12.60 5.35 -14.21
C VAL A 196 -11.16 5.78 -14.51
N ASP A 197 -10.97 6.49 -15.63
CA ASP A 197 -9.66 7.02 -16.00
C ASP A 197 -9.61 8.51 -15.64
N VAL A 198 -8.81 8.87 -14.64
CA VAL A 198 -8.63 10.26 -14.18
C VAL A 198 -7.36 10.84 -14.78
N TRP A 199 -7.35 12.15 -15.01
CA TRP A 199 -6.12 12.87 -15.32
C TRP A 199 -5.30 13.09 -14.06
N LEU A 200 -3.98 13.07 -14.18
CA LEU A 200 -3.02 13.35 -13.12
C LEU A 200 -1.87 14.20 -13.65
N VAL A 201 -1.23 14.95 -12.76
CA VAL A 201 0.03 15.63 -13.07
C VAL A 201 1.15 14.59 -13.11
N ALA A 202 1.68 14.32 -14.31
CA ALA A 202 2.55 13.17 -14.54
C ALA A 202 3.82 13.19 -13.67
N ALA A 203 4.45 14.36 -13.53
CA ALA A 203 5.61 14.52 -12.66
C ALA A 203 5.30 14.20 -11.18
N ALA A 204 4.12 14.59 -10.70
CA ALA A 204 3.69 14.31 -9.33
C ALA A 204 3.36 12.82 -9.14
N PHE A 205 2.63 12.23 -10.09
CA PHE A 205 2.28 10.82 -10.05
C PHE A 205 3.51 9.92 -10.03
N HIS A 206 4.47 10.18 -10.92
CA HIS A 206 5.69 9.40 -10.99
C HIS A 206 6.61 9.61 -9.78
N LEU A 207 6.68 10.80 -9.19
CA LEU A 207 7.36 10.99 -7.90
C LEU A 207 6.69 10.18 -6.79
N GLY A 208 5.35 10.17 -6.72
CA GLY A 208 4.63 9.38 -5.72
C GLY A 208 4.97 7.89 -5.83
N ARG A 209 5.08 7.35 -7.05
CA ARG A 209 5.49 5.96 -7.29
C ARG A 209 6.93 5.69 -6.88
N ALA A 210 7.84 6.64 -7.11
CA ALA A 210 9.21 6.55 -6.63
C ALA A 210 9.30 6.59 -5.10
N ALA A 211 8.50 7.47 -4.48
CA ALA A 211 8.41 7.61 -3.04
C ALA A 211 7.89 6.34 -2.38
N HIS A 212 6.88 5.68 -2.94
CA HIS A 212 6.37 4.40 -2.45
C HIS A 212 7.50 3.36 -2.32
N VAL A 213 8.34 3.19 -3.35
CA VAL A 213 9.45 2.22 -3.34
C VAL A 213 10.45 2.51 -2.21
N VAL A 214 10.79 3.80 -2.02
CA VAL A 214 11.68 4.23 -0.93
C VAL A 214 11.04 4.08 0.45
N GLN A 215 9.75 4.33 0.58
CA GLN A 215 9.01 4.13 1.82
C GLN A 215 8.99 2.63 2.18
N ASP A 216 8.69 1.76 1.21
CA ASP A 216 8.71 0.30 1.39
C ASP A 216 10.07 -0.24 1.80
N ALA A 217 11.16 0.40 1.39
CA ALA A 217 12.51 0.02 1.83
C ALA A 217 12.69 0.10 3.36
N TYR A 218 11.83 0.82 4.09
CA TYR A 218 11.83 0.89 5.56
C TYR A 218 10.78 0.00 6.20
N ALA A 219 10.05 -0.82 5.44
CA ALA A 219 9.12 -1.81 5.98
C ALA A 219 9.49 -3.24 5.53
N HIS A 220 10.15 -3.37 4.37
CA HIS A 220 10.51 -4.65 3.75
C HIS A 220 12.01 -4.98 3.84
N THR A 221 12.74 -4.32 4.74
CA THR A 221 14.15 -4.64 5.00
C THR A 221 14.40 -4.76 6.49
N LEU A 222 15.38 -5.60 6.85
CA LEU A 222 16.00 -5.57 8.16
C LEU A 222 17.20 -4.63 8.10
N ARG A 223 17.46 -3.88 9.18
CA ARG A 223 18.58 -2.93 9.22
C ARG A 223 19.42 -3.06 10.48
N ASP A 224 20.67 -2.60 10.42
CA ASP A 224 21.52 -2.45 11.61
C ASP A 224 21.35 -1.08 12.29
N ASP A 225 22.12 -0.84 13.35
CA ASP A 225 22.07 0.39 14.14
C ASP A 225 22.50 1.64 13.34
N GLU A 226 23.21 1.45 12.22
CA GLU A 226 23.60 2.52 11.30
C GLU A 226 22.61 2.65 10.12
N MET A 227 21.45 2.00 10.22
CA MET A 227 20.38 1.98 9.21
C MET A 227 20.79 1.36 7.87
N ARG A 228 21.87 0.59 7.82
CA ARG A 228 22.24 -0.18 6.63
C ARG A 228 21.34 -1.39 6.51
N VAL A 229 20.92 -1.71 5.29
CA VAL A 229 20.16 -2.94 5.01
C VAL A 229 21.04 -4.14 5.36
N VAL A 230 20.53 -5.07 6.15
CA VAL A 230 21.20 -6.35 6.45
C VAL A 230 20.51 -7.54 5.78
N ALA A 231 19.23 -7.40 5.42
CA ALA A 231 18.48 -8.37 4.63
C ALA A 231 17.24 -7.71 4.01
N MET A 232 16.87 -8.16 2.80
CA MET A 232 15.65 -7.80 2.08
C MET A 232 14.60 -8.89 2.30
N SER A 233 13.36 -8.50 2.57
CA SER A 233 12.28 -9.46 2.78
C SER A 233 11.81 -10.12 1.48
N ASN A 234 11.22 -11.30 1.60
CA ASN A 234 10.56 -12.03 0.52
C ASN A 234 9.07 -12.22 0.85
N PHE A 235 8.19 -11.87 -0.09
CA PHE A 235 6.75 -12.04 0.02
C PHE A 235 6.23 -13.18 -0.87
N VAL A 236 6.66 -13.22 -2.12
CA VAL A 236 6.12 -14.14 -3.13
C VAL A 236 6.37 -15.61 -2.76
N ASP A 237 7.58 -15.97 -2.33
CA ASP A 237 7.89 -17.36 -1.95
C ASP A 237 7.13 -17.81 -0.69
N VAL A 238 6.89 -16.87 0.23
CA VAL A 238 6.10 -17.11 1.47
C VAL A 238 4.68 -17.46 1.12
N VAL A 239 4.07 -16.67 0.24
CA VAL A 239 2.69 -16.89 -0.16
C VAL A 239 2.52 -18.16 -1.00
N GLU A 240 3.48 -18.47 -1.87
CA GLU A 240 3.44 -19.63 -2.76
C GLU A 240 3.84 -20.94 -2.07
N GLU A 241 4.00 -20.94 -0.74
CA GLU A 241 4.35 -22.13 0.06
C GLU A 241 5.66 -22.80 -0.34
N ARG A 242 6.60 -22.02 -0.91
CA ARG A 242 7.94 -22.49 -1.31
C ARG A 242 9.08 -21.79 -0.57
N TYR A 243 8.74 -21.00 0.44
CA TYR A 243 9.68 -20.23 1.25
C TYR A 243 10.63 -21.10 2.08
N PHE A 244 11.90 -20.73 2.02
CA PHE A 244 13.00 -21.29 2.76
C PHE A 244 13.97 -20.16 3.15
N GLU A 245 13.86 -19.67 4.38
CA GLU A 245 14.56 -18.48 4.88
C GLU A 245 16.08 -18.41 4.59
N PRO A 246 16.88 -19.50 4.73
CA PRO A 246 18.30 -19.44 4.36
C PRO A 246 18.59 -19.12 2.88
N ARG A 247 17.63 -19.41 1.98
CA ARG A 247 17.67 -19.04 0.57
C ARG A 247 16.96 -17.71 0.33
N ASP A 248 15.78 -17.52 0.90
CA ASP A 248 14.89 -16.44 0.49
C ASP A 248 15.06 -15.14 1.29
N GLY A 249 15.88 -15.15 2.35
CA GLY A 249 15.91 -14.06 3.32
C GLY A 249 14.68 -14.09 4.24
N PRO A 250 14.48 -13.06 5.09
CA PRO A 250 13.37 -13.02 6.03
C PRO A 250 12.02 -12.90 5.32
N ALA A 251 10.98 -13.53 5.87
CA ALA A 251 9.62 -13.38 5.37
C ALA A 251 9.15 -11.94 5.51
N HIS A 252 8.37 -11.47 4.55
CA HIS A 252 7.62 -10.22 4.64
C HIS A 252 6.82 -10.16 5.95
N SER A 253 6.83 -9.02 6.65
CA SER A 253 6.21 -8.87 7.98
C SER A 253 5.14 -7.79 8.02
N LYS A 254 3.92 -8.20 8.35
CA LYS A 254 2.78 -7.28 8.55
C LYS A 254 2.98 -6.33 9.72
N ARG A 255 3.89 -6.67 10.65
CA ARG A 255 4.23 -5.81 11.79
C ARG A 255 5.02 -4.58 11.34
N LEU A 256 5.89 -4.74 10.35
CA LEU A 256 6.68 -3.65 9.79
C LEU A 256 5.85 -2.79 8.81
N ASP A 257 4.72 -3.30 8.32
CA ASP A 257 3.81 -2.51 7.48
C ASP A 257 3.04 -1.41 8.25
N LYS A 258 3.02 -1.47 9.58
CA LYS A 258 2.30 -0.50 10.42
C LYS A 258 3.08 0.81 10.52
N CYS A 259 2.37 1.93 10.56
CA CYS A 259 2.93 3.26 10.84
C CYS A 259 2.48 3.83 12.18
N ASP A 260 1.86 2.99 13.00
CA ASP A 260 1.49 3.38 14.35
C ASP A 260 2.76 3.59 15.16
N THR A 261 3.05 4.86 15.46
CA THR A 261 4.21 5.27 16.25
C THR A 261 3.98 5.12 17.75
N ASP A 262 2.74 4.85 18.18
CA ASP A 262 2.38 4.79 19.61
C ASP A 262 2.82 3.47 20.26
N GLU A 263 3.24 2.48 19.47
CA GLU A 263 3.67 1.17 19.96
C GLU A 263 5.13 1.16 20.47
N SER A 264 6.04 1.91 19.84
CA SER A 264 7.45 1.94 20.24
C SER A 264 8.27 3.08 19.62
N ALA A 265 9.33 3.51 20.32
CA ALA A 265 10.34 4.43 19.77
C ALA A 265 11.04 3.89 18.50
N PHE A 266 11.01 2.57 18.31
CA PHE A 266 11.53 1.93 17.12
C PHE A 266 10.63 2.17 15.90
N ASP A 267 9.31 2.07 16.07
CA ASP A 267 8.35 2.39 15.00
C ASP A 267 8.42 3.86 14.61
N GLU A 268 8.53 4.75 15.61
CA GLU A 268 8.72 6.18 15.39
C GLU A 268 9.97 6.45 14.55
N MET A 269 11.12 5.88 14.94
CA MET A 269 12.38 6.02 14.20
C MET A 269 12.23 5.58 12.73
N ARG A 270 11.62 4.42 12.48
CA ARG A 270 11.44 3.89 11.14
C ARG A 270 10.56 4.76 10.25
N VAL A 271 9.45 5.26 10.80
CA VAL A 271 8.53 6.18 10.09
C VAL A 271 9.21 7.52 9.81
N VAL A 272 9.99 8.05 10.78
CA VAL A 272 10.78 9.28 10.59
C VAL A 272 11.80 9.11 9.47
N GLU A 273 12.55 8.00 9.46
CA GLU A 273 13.56 7.72 8.45
C GLU A 273 12.95 7.57 7.04
N ALA A 274 11.82 6.88 6.91
CA ALA A 274 11.08 6.79 5.65
C ALA A 274 10.60 8.17 5.15
N ARG A 275 10.17 9.03 6.07
CA ARG A 275 9.77 10.40 5.74
C ARG A 275 10.96 11.24 5.29
N GLU A 276 12.08 11.19 6.00
CA GLU A 276 13.29 11.93 5.64
C GLU A 276 13.78 11.52 4.24
N ALA A 277 13.82 10.22 3.95
CA ALA A 277 14.17 9.73 2.62
C ALA A 277 13.18 10.22 1.53
N THR A 278 11.88 10.27 1.84
CA THR A 278 10.86 10.85 0.95
C THR A 278 11.11 12.35 0.70
N VAL A 279 11.46 13.12 1.74
CA VAL A 279 11.80 14.55 1.62
C VAL A 279 13.02 14.76 0.73
N GLU A 280 14.05 13.91 0.84
CA GLU A 280 15.22 13.96 -0.03
C GLU A 280 14.85 13.73 -1.51
N LEU A 281 13.97 12.76 -1.81
CA LEU A 281 13.47 12.55 -3.18
C LEU A 281 12.69 13.75 -3.71
N VAL A 282 11.81 14.34 -2.89
CA VAL A 282 11.05 15.55 -3.23
C VAL A 282 11.99 16.71 -3.55
N ALA A 283 13.08 16.87 -2.77
CA ALA A 283 14.08 17.88 -3.01
C ALA A 283 14.86 17.64 -4.33
N VAL A 284 15.25 16.40 -4.61
CA VAL A 284 15.91 16.05 -5.88
C VAL A 284 15.04 16.40 -7.07
N LEU A 285 13.75 16.00 -7.07
CA LEU A 285 12.87 16.33 -8.18
C LEU A 285 12.69 17.85 -8.32
N GLY A 286 12.49 18.57 -7.22
CA GLY A 286 12.39 20.04 -7.23
C GLY A 286 13.59 20.71 -7.92
N LEU A 287 14.81 20.29 -7.59
CA LEU A 287 16.03 20.76 -8.26
C LEU A 287 16.03 20.39 -9.75
N VAL A 288 15.75 19.14 -10.08
CA VAL A 288 15.75 18.64 -11.47
C VAL A 288 14.76 19.40 -12.35
N LEU A 289 13.54 19.67 -11.87
CA LEU A 289 12.52 20.39 -12.64
C LEU A 289 12.84 21.89 -12.78
N SER A 290 13.32 22.52 -11.70
CA SER A 290 13.65 23.96 -11.71
C SER A 290 14.88 24.29 -12.56
N GLU A 291 15.86 23.39 -12.62
CA GLU A 291 17.09 23.57 -13.42
C GLU A 291 16.97 22.99 -14.84
N SER A 292 15.86 22.33 -15.16
CA SER A 292 15.72 21.54 -16.40
C SER A 292 16.89 20.55 -16.57
N ALA A 293 17.24 19.88 -15.48
CA ALA A 293 18.42 19.03 -15.42
C ALA A 293 18.38 17.87 -16.43
N SER A 294 19.56 17.42 -16.86
CA SER A 294 19.70 16.23 -17.71
C SER A 294 19.49 14.95 -16.90
N ARG A 295 19.29 13.82 -17.60
CA ARG A 295 19.26 12.50 -16.97
C ARG A 295 20.52 12.21 -16.15
N THR A 296 21.71 12.49 -16.68
CA THR A 296 22.97 12.30 -15.96
C THR A 296 22.99 13.09 -14.66
N ARG A 297 22.50 14.34 -14.68
CA ARG A 297 22.43 15.17 -13.48
C ARG A 297 21.42 14.62 -12.46
N LEU A 298 20.29 14.07 -12.90
CA LEU A 298 19.35 13.36 -12.04
C LEU A 298 20.03 12.16 -11.34
N GLU A 299 20.74 11.32 -12.09
CA GLU A 299 21.45 10.16 -11.55
C GLU A 299 22.52 10.57 -10.50
N GLU A 300 23.28 11.64 -10.76
CA GLU A 300 24.23 12.21 -9.78
C GLU A 300 23.54 12.71 -8.51
N LEU A 301 22.39 13.40 -8.64
CA LEU A 301 21.63 13.91 -7.50
C LEU A 301 20.99 12.80 -6.67
N LEU A 302 20.72 11.65 -7.28
CA LEU A 302 20.14 10.48 -6.63
C LEU A 302 21.15 9.58 -5.93
N ASP A 303 22.45 9.70 -6.23
CA ASP A 303 23.47 8.84 -5.63
C ASP A 303 23.40 8.86 -4.10
N ARG A 304 23.44 10.06 -3.49
CA ARG A 304 23.39 10.19 -2.03
C ARG A 304 22.07 9.68 -1.42
N PRO A 305 20.86 10.14 -1.84
CA PRO A 305 19.61 9.65 -1.27
C PRO A 305 19.44 8.14 -1.41
N LEU A 306 19.77 7.56 -2.56
CA LEU A 306 19.67 6.11 -2.76
C LEU A 306 20.70 5.33 -1.95
N ASN A 307 21.93 5.85 -1.79
CA ASN A 307 22.91 5.22 -0.93
C ASN A 307 22.47 5.26 0.54
N ARG A 308 21.81 6.33 1.03
CA ARG A 308 21.21 6.36 2.37
C ARG A 308 20.19 5.22 2.55
N VAL A 309 19.31 5.03 1.57
CA VAL A 309 18.21 4.05 1.67
C VAL A 309 18.72 2.61 1.53
N TYR A 310 19.67 2.37 0.62
CA TYR A 310 20.00 1.03 0.13
C TYR A 310 21.47 0.61 0.34
N THR A 311 22.19 1.22 1.28
CA THR A 311 23.52 0.69 1.65
C THR A 311 23.36 -0.69 2.30
N LEU A 312 23.88 -1.74 1.64
CA LEU A 312 23.89 -3.11 2.13
C LEU A 312 25.09 -3.36 3.05
N ARG A 313 24.85 -4.03 4.18
CA ARG A 313 25.87 -4.68 5.00
C ARG A 313 25.87 -6.17 4.68
N GLU A 314 26.90 -6.61 3.99
CA GLU A 314 27.06 -7.99 3.56
C GLU A 314 27.33 -8.95 4.73
N GLY A 315 27.03 -10.24 4.50
CA GLY A 315 27.34 -11.33 5.42
C GLY A 315 26.37 -11.48 6.59
N CYS A 316 25.21 -10.83 6.56
CA CYS A 316 24.16 -10.99 7.56
C CYS A 316 23.10 -11.97 7.04
N THR A 317 22.88 -13.07 7.76
CA THR A 317 22.01 -14.17 7.32
C THR A 317 21.23 -14.74 8.51
N VAL A 318 20.27 -15.61 8.25
CA VAL A 318 19.53 -16.29 9.33
C VAL A 318 20.46 -17.06 10.28
N ASP A 319 21.56 -17.64 9.78
CA ASP A 319 22.52 -18.42 10.59
C ASP A 319 23.26 -17.57 11.64
N ASN A 320 23.44 -16.27 11.40
CA ASN A 320 24.01 -15.33 12.35
C ASN A 320 22.97 -14.36 12.93
N ALA A 321 21.69 -14.74 12.87
CA ALA A 321 20.55 -13.96 13.34
C ALA A 321 20.54 -12.53 12.75
N TYR A 322 20.81 -12.41 11.46
CA TYR A 322 20.90 -11.16 10.71
C TYR A 322 21.83 -10.15 11.38
N CYS A 323 23.01 -10.62 11.79
CA CYS A 323 24.00 -9.85 12.54
C CYS A 323 23.46 -9.23 13.85
N GLY A 324 22.41 -9.81 14.45
CA GLY A 324 21.78 -9.29 15.66
C GLY A 324 20.90 -8.07 15.43
N SER A 325 20.42 -7.83 14.20
CA SER A 325 19.53 -6.72 13.88
C SER A 325 18.33 -6.65 14.83
N ALA A 326 18.10 -5.47 15.41
CA ALA A 326 16.93 -5.19 16.24
C ALA A 326 15.60 -5.29 15.47
N TRP A 327 15.65 -5.25 14.13
CA TRP A 327 14.49 -5.40 13.26
C TRP A 327 14.01 -6.84 13.18
N ALA A 328 14.92 -7.83 13.29
CA ALA A 328 14.59 -9.23 13.05
C ALA A 328 13.53 -9.78 14.03
N PRO A 329 13.60 -9.54 15.35
CA PRO A 329 12.55 -9.99 16.27
C PRO A 329 11.18 -9.35 15.99
N LEU A 330 11.17 -8.09 15.52
CA LEU A 330 9.94 -7.39 15.18
C LEU A 330 9.34 -7.93 13.88
N ALA A 331 10.17 -8.17 12.87
CA ALA A 331 9.73 -8.80 11.63
C ALA A 331 9.11 -10.19 11.89
N ALA A 332 9.73 -10.96 12.79
CA ALA A 332 9.27 -12.30 13.14
C ALA A 332 7.98 -12.34 13.99
N SER A 333 7.47 -11.20 14.49
CA SER A 333 6.29 -11.21 15.37
C SER A 333 4.96 -11.37 14.62
N GLU A 334 4.87 -10.87 13.38
CA GLU A 334 3.71 -11.02 12.50
C GLU A 334 4.15 -11.33 11.06
N PRO A 335 4.82 -12.46 10.81
CA PRO A 335 5.25 -12.84 9.48
C PRO A 335 4.02 -13.05 8.59
N THR A 336 4.21 -12.82 7.30
CA THR A 336 3.22 -13.25 6.31
C THR A 336 3.10 -14.75 6.35
N GLU A 337 1.86 -15.20 6.30
CA GLU A 337 1.55 -16.63 6.24
C GLU A 337 1.00 -16.95 4.85
N PRO A 338 1.19 -18.18 4.35
CA PRO A 338 0.54 -18.65 3.15
C PRO A 338 -0.97 -18.41 3.18
N TYR A 339 -1.55 -18.20 2.00
CA TYR A 339 -2.99 -18.04 1.87
C TYR A 339 -3.71 -19.37 2.10
N ASN A 340 -4.06 -19.68 3.34
CA ASN A 340 -4.97 -20.78 3.68
C ASN A 340 -6.41 -20.46 3.23
N LEU A 341 -6.69 -20.59 1.93
CA LEU A 341 -8.06 -20.53 1.37
C LEU A 341 -8.95 -21.69 1.83
N THR A 342 -8.38 -22.65 2.56
CA THR A 342 -9.03 -23.83 3.16
C THR A 342 -10.07 -23.50 4.23
N LEU A 343 -10.24 -22.22 4.60
CA LEU A 343 -11.35 -21.77 5.46
C LEU A 343 -12.74 -21.93 4.80
N CYS A 344 -12.82 -22.17 3.49
CA CYS A 344 -14.09 -22.44 2.79
C CYS A 344 -14.15 -23.77 2.02
N ALA A 345 -13.03 -24.48 1.87
CA ALA A 345 -12.96 -25.77 1.21
C ALA A 345 -12.60 -26.84 2.25
N THR A 346 -13.62 -27.56 2.73
CA THR A 346 -13.52 -28.78 3.55
C THR A 346 -12.68 -28.65 4.83
N GLY A 347 -13.33 -28.28 5.94
CA GLY A 347 -12.71 -28.36 7.25
C GLY A 347 -12.20 -29.78 7.53
N ASP A 348 -10.90 -29.88 7.80
CA ASP A 348 -10.31 -31.07 8.38
C ASP A 348 -10.86 -31.23 9.82
N PRO A 349 -11.60 -32.31 10.13
CA PRO A 349 -12.20 -32.50 11.45
C PRO A 349 -11.19 -32.66 12.59
N SER A 350 -9.89 -32.75 12.30
CA SER A 350 -8.84 -32.91 13.33
C SER A 350 -8.34 -31.62 13.98
N SER A 351 -8.62 -30.42 13.45
CA SER A 351 -8.03 -29.21 14.03
C SER A 351 -8.85 -28.65 15.22
N PRO A 352 -8.22 -28.27 16.35
CA PRO A 352 -8.90 -27.72 17.52
C PRO A 352 -9.51 -26.31 17.29
N ARG A 353 -9.22 -25.66 16.16
CA ARG A 353 -9.89 -24.41 15.74
C ARG A 353 -11.30 -24.65 15.14
N SER A 354 -11.71 -25.91 14.95
CA SER A 354 -13.03 -26.30 14.42
C SER A 354 -14.21 -26.05 15.37
N LEU A 355 -13.97 -25.85 16.68
CA LEU A 355 -15.04 -25.62 17.66
C LEU A 355 -15.84 -24.34 17.35
N HIS A 356 -15.19 -23.27 16.90
CA HIS A 356 -15.86 -22.01 16.56
C HIS A 356 -16.72 -22.16 15.29
N GLY A 357 -16.20 -22.85 14.28
CA GLY A 357 -16.95 -23.18 13.06
C GLY A 357 -18.16 -24.08 13.34
N ALA A 358 -17.98 -25.10 14.19
CA ALA A 358 -19.06 -26.00 14.60
C ALA A 358 -20.17 -25.28 15.39
N LEU A 359 -19.80 -24.35 16.27
CA LEU A 359 -20.76 -23.53 17.02
C LEU A 359 -21.55 -22.59 16.11
N ILE A 360 -20.90 -21.96 15.13
CA ILE A 360 -21.58 -21.11 14.14
C ILE A 360 -22.54 -21.96 13.27
N ALA A 361 -22.08 -23.11 12.79
CA ALA A 361 -22.91 -24.02 11.99
C ALA A 361 -24.12 -24.54 12.78
N ALA A 362 -23.93 -24.90 14.06
CA ALA A 362 -24.99 -25.33 14.96
C ALA A 362 -26.00 -24.20 15.26
N ALA A 363 -25.52 -22.96 15.42
CA ALA A 363 -26.38 -21.79 15.62
C ALA A 363 -27.24 -21.51 14.38
N VAL A 364 -26.64 -21.58 13.18
CA VAL A 364 -27.37 -21.42 11.91
C VAL A 364 -28.39 -22.54 11.71
N ALA A 365 -28.01 -23.80 11.96
CA ALA A 365 -28.93 -24.93 11.86
C ALA A 365 -30.11 -24.79 12.85
N SER A 366 -29.84 -24.35 14.08
CA SER A 366 -30.87 -24.11 15.11
C SER A 366 -31.84 -23.01 14.69
N LEU A 367 -31.34 -21.91 14.12
CA LEU A 367 -32.17 -20.82 13.60
C LEU A 367 -33.07 -21.28 12.43
N VAL A 368 -32.55 -22.13 11.54
CA VAL A 368 -33.34 -22.73 10.44
C VAL A 368 -34.44 -23.63 10.97
N VAL A 369 -34.16 -24.45 11.99
CA VAL A 369 -35.17 -25.32 12.62
C VAL A 369 -36.25 -24.49 13.31
N VAL A 370 -35.87 -23.49 14.11
CA VAL A 370 -36.81 -22.58 14.77
C VAL A 370 -37.69 -21.85 13.75
N TRP A 371 -37.12 -21.41 12.63
CA TRP A 371 -37.87 -20.79 11.55
C TRP A 371 -38.89 -21.74 10.90
N ARG A 372 -38.49 -22.98 10.60
CA ARG A 372 -39.40 -24.00 10.03
C ARG A 372 -40.56 -24.30 10.98
N LEU A 373 -40.29 -24.41 12.28
CA LEU A 373 -41.30 -24.63 13.32
C LEU A 373 -42.26 -23.44 13.47
N ALA A 374 -41.74 -22.21 13.43
CA ALA A 374 -42.57 -21.00 13.49
C ALA A 374 -43.49 -20.89 12.26
N ARG A 375 -42.99 -21.23 11.06
CA ARG A 375 -43.79 -21.22 9.82
C ARG A 375 -44.89 -22.29 9.84
N ALA A 376 -44.60 -23.49 10.35
CA ALA A 376 -45.58 -24.56 10.50
C ALA A 376 -46.71 -24.18 11.48
N ARG A 377 -46.40 -23.44 12.55
CA ARG A 377 -47.41 -22.94 13.52
C ARG A 377 -48.26 -21.80 12.95
N GLY A 378 -47.68 -20.90 12.15
CA GLY A 378 -48.42 -19.82 11.49
C GLY A 378 -49.41 -20.29 10.42
N PHE A 379 -49.18 -21.46 9.81
CA PHE A 379 -50.09 -22.02 8.81
C PHE A 379 -51.37 -22.61 9.44
N ARG A 380 -51.28 -23.13 10.68
CA ARG A 380 -52.44 -23.70 11.38
C ARG A 380 -53.40 -22.67 11.98
N SER A 381 -52.96 -21.43 12.24
CA SER A 381 -53.85 -20.40 12.83
C SER A 381 -54.77 -19.73 11.81
N ARG A 382 -54.47 -19.82 10.51
CA ARG A 382 -55.30 -19.21 9.44
C ARG A 382 -56.46 -20.09 8.94
N SER A 383 -56.46 -21.41 9.21
CA SER A 383 -57.53 -22.29 8.73
C SER A 383 -58.75 -22.41 9.65
N ARG A 384 -58.85 -21.62 10.73
CA ARG A 384 -59.99 -21.65 11.69
C ARG A 384 -60.86 -20.39 11.73
N ARG A 385 -60.72 -19.46 10.78
CA ARG A 385 -61.54 -18.22 10.70
C ARG A 385 -62.42 -18.11 9.45
N SER A 386 -62.86 -19.24 8.89
CA SER A 386 -63.88 -19.27 7.84
C SER A 386 -64.87 -20.38 8.18
N THR A 387 -65.84 -20.03 9.05
CA THR A 387 -67.18 -20.60 9.24
C THR A 387 -67.74 -20.04 10.55
N ALA A 388 -68.27 -18.82 10.49
CA ALA A 388 -69.32 -18.26 11.34
C ALA A 388 -69.75 -16.92 10.74
#